data_AF-A0A351NTG7-F1
#
_entry.id   AF-A0A351NTG7-F1
#
_cell.length_a   1.000
_cell.length_b   1.000
_cell.length_c   1.000
_cell.angle_alpha   90.00
_cell.angle_beta   90.00
_cell.angle_gamma   90.00
#
_symmetry.space_group_name_H-M   'P 1'
#
loop_
_entity.id
_entity.type
_entity.pdbx_description
1 polymer ?
#
loop_
_entity_poly.entity_id
_entity_poly.type
_entity_poly.pdbx_seq_one_letter_code
_entity_poly.pdbx_strand_id
1 'polypeptide(L)'
;MASLIDNFVHLFIESAPWLMLGFTIAGIMRVFVPSELLAKHLGEPGFVATAKAAMLGAPLPLCSCGVIPAALGLRRSGASKAATTSFLISTPETGVDSVAVSYA
;
A
#
# COMPACT_ATOMS: atom_id res chain seq x y z
N MET A 1 -0.38 -16.74 29.94
CA MET A 1 -0.15 -15.32 29.56
C MET A 1 1.27 -15.10 29.00
N ALA A 2 2.33 -15.55 29.69
CA ALA A 2 3.73 -15.34 29.26
C ALA A 2 4.07 -15.94 27.87
N SER A 3 3.54 -17.12 27.53
CA SER A 3 3.76 -17.76 26.23
C SER A 3 3.19 -16.98 25.05
N LEU A 4 2.10 -16.23 25.23
CA LEU A 4 1.49 -15.46 24.14
C LEU A 4 2.36 -14.27 23.74
N ILE A 5 2.99 -13.63 24.75
CA ILE A 5 3.83 -12.45 24.56
C ILE A 5 5.14 -12.86 23.86
N ASP A 6 5.74 -13.97 24.26
CA ASP A 6 6.99 -14.46 23.69
C ASP A 6 6.84 -14.79 22.19
N ASN A 7 5.77 -15.51 21.83
CA ASN A 7 5.46 -15.81 20.43
C ASN A 7 5.18 -14.55 19.59
N PHE A 8 4.52 -13.54 20.17
CA PHE A 8 4.23 -12.29 19.47
C PHE A 8 5.50 -11.48 19.19
N VAL A 9 6.40 -11.40 20.18
CA VAL A 9 7.70 -10.72 20.05
C VAL A 9 8.58 -11.43 19.02
N HIS A 10 8.58 -12.77 19.02
CA HIS A 10 9.34 -13.55 18.05
C HIS A 10 8.86 -13.31 16.61
N LEU A 11 7.55 -13.35 16.39
CA LEU A 11 6.97 -13.07 15.07
C LEU A 11 7.25 -11.63 14.61
N PHE A 12 7.21 -10.67 15.53
CA PHE A 12 7.47 -9.25 15.23
C PHE A 12 8.92 -9.02 14.80
N ILE A 13 9.89 -9.61 15.51
CA ILE A 13 11.31 -9.50 15.18
C ILE A 13 11.64 -10.17 13.84
N GLU A 14 10.98 -11.28 13.54
CA GLU A 14 11.18 -12.01 12.28
C GLU A 14 10.60 -11.23 11.08
N SER A 15 9.47 -10.53 11.29
CA SER A 15 8.79 -9.73 10.27
C SER A 15 9.39 -8.32 10.07
N ALA A 16 9.98 -7.76 11.13
CA ALA A 16 10.55 -6.41 11.14
C ALA A 16 11.54 -6.10 9.99
N PRO A 17 12.52 -6.95 9.64
CA PRO A 17 13.46 -6.65 8.56
C PRO A 17 12.77 -6.59 7.19
N TRP A 18 11.79 -7.47 6.96
CA TRP A 18 10.99 -7.46 5.74
C TRP A 18 10.08 -6.24 5.65
N LEU A 19 9.46 -5.83 6.76
CA LEU A 19 8.68 -4.59 6.83
C LEU A 19 9.53 -3.36 6.57
N MET A 20 10.73 -3.28 7.17
CA MET A 20 11.67 -2.18 6.93
C MET A 20 12.08 -2.10 5.45
N LEU A 21 12.36 -3.23 4.82
CA LEU A 21 12.70 -3.29 3.40
C LEU A 21 11.52 -2.87 2.52
N GLY A 22 10.32 -3.37 2.82
CA GLY A 22 9.08 -3.00 2.15
C GLY A 22 8.74 -1.51 2.28
N PHE A 23 8.89 -0.92 3.48
CA PHE A 23 8.70 0.51 3.70
C PHE A 23 9.76 1.36 2.98
N THR A 24 11.00 0.87 2.90
CA THR A 24 12.06 1.56 2.16
C THR A 24 11.73 1.61 0.67
N ILE A 25 11.34 0.48 0.07
CA ILE A 25 10.92 0.40 -1.34
C ILE A 25 9.67 1.25 -1.59
N ALA A 26 8.69 1.18 -0.70
CA ALA A 26 7.47 2.01 -0.77
C ALA A 26 7.80 3.52 -0.66
N GLY A 27 8.76 3.89 0.19
CA GLY A 27 9.28 5.25 0.32
C GLY A 27 9.98 5.73 -0.96
N ILE A 28 10.80 4.89 -1.58
CA ILE A 28 11.45 5.18 -2.85
C ILE A 28 10.42 5.33 -3.98
N MET A 29 9.43 4.43 -4.06
CA MET A 29 8.32 4.57 -5.01
C MET A 29 7.53 5.86 -4.77
N ARG A 30 7.32 6.26 -3.52
CA ARG A 30 6.66 7.53 -3.19
C ARG A 30 7.47 8.74 -3.64
N VAL A 31 8.81 8.68 -3.62
CA VAL A 31 9.67 9.72 -4.19
C VAL A 31 9.58 9.71 -5.72
N PHE A 32 9.48 8.53 -6.34
CA PHE A 32 9.35 8.37 -7.79
C PHE A 32 7.97 8.75 -8.34
N VAL A 33 6.92 8.72 -7.51
CA VAL A 33 5.57 9.20 -7.86
C VAL A 33 5.39 10.63 -7.34
N PRO A 34 5.64 11.66 -8.17
CA PRO A 34 5.61 13.04 -7.71
C PRO A 34 4.20 13.43 -7.26
N SER A 35 4.12 14.06 -6.09
CA SER A 35 2.89 14.59 -5.50
C SER A 35 2.17 15.58 -6.41
N GLU A 36 2.88 16.24 -7.32
CA GLU A 36 2.29 17.17 -8.30
C GLU A 36 1.54 16.46 -9.44
N LEU A 37 2.04 15.31 -9.92
CA LEU A 37 1.27 14.46 -10.84
C LEU A 37 0.08 13.83 -10.15
N LEU A 38 0.22 13.50 -8.87
CA LEU A 38 -0.83 12.90 -8.07
C LEU A 38 -1.95 13.90 -7.74
N ALA A 39 -1.62 15.14 -7.39
CA ALA A 39 -2.62 16.19 -7.21
C ALA A 39 -3.32 16.51 -8.53
N LYS A 40 -2.59 16.56 -9.65
CA LYS A 40 -3.14 16.85 -10.98
C LYS A 40 -3.99 15.71 -11.57
N HIS A 41 -3.68 14.44 -11.28
CA HIS A 41 -4.41 13.28 -11.83
C HIS A 41 -5.36 12.57 -10.86
N LEU A 42 -5.09 12.64 -9.55
CA LEU A 42 -5.86 11.98 -8.49
C LEU A 42 -6.57 12.98 -7.56
N GLY A 43 -6.32 14.29 -7.69
CA GLY A 43 -6.99 15.33 -6.89
C GLY A 43 -8.43 15.60 -7.35
N GLU A 44 -8.71 15.51 -8.65
CA GLU A 44 -10.08 15.62 -9.16
C GLU A 44 -10.90 14.34 -8.84
N PRO A 45 -12.07 14.47 -8.20
CA PRO A 45 -12.96 13.33 -7.98
C PRO A 45 -13.53 12.85 -9.31
N GLY A 46 -13.20 11.62 -9.71
CA GLY A 46 -13.72 11.01 -10.95
C GLY A 46 -13.27 9.57 -11.15
N PHE A 47 -13.97 8.85 -12.02
CA PHE A 47 -13.70 7.43 -12.35
C PHE A 47 -12.25 7.20 -12.81
N VAL A 48 -11.67 8.16 -13.54
CA VAL A 48 -10.29 8.11 -14.05
C VAL A 48 -9.25 8.14 -12.92
N ALA A 49 -9.47 8.96 -11.89
CA ALA A 49 -8.59 9.04 -10.71
C ALA A 49 -8.63 7.72 -9.92
N THR A 50 -9.83 7.13 -9.77
CA THR A 50 -10.06 5.83 -9.12
C THR A 50 -9.38 4.69 -9.87
N ALA A 51 -9.55 4.61 -11.19
CA ALA A 51 -8.94 3.57 -12.03
C ALA A 51 -7.40 3.65 -12.04
N LYS A 52 -6.83 4.86 -12.10
CA LYS A 52 -5.38 5.07 -12.00
C LYS A 52 -4.84 4.67 -10.63
N ALA A 53 -5.57 4.99 -9.55
CA ALA A 53 -5.20 4.58 -8.20
C ALA A 53 -5.21 3.05 -8.04
N ALA A 54 -6.21 2.37 -8.60
CA ALA A 54 -6.27 0.90 -8.61
C ALA A 54 -5.12 0.28 -9.42
N MET A 55 -4.86 0.78 -10.64
CA MET A 55 -3.72 0.30 -11.44
C MET A 55 -2.37 0.52 -10.77
N LEU A 56 -2.22 1.64 -10.05
CA LEU A 56 -1.01 1.88 -9.26
C LEU A 56 -0.93 0.93 -8.07
N GLY A 57 -2.04 0.59 -7.40
CA GLY A 57 -2.06 -0.30 -6.24
C GLY A 57 -1.91 -1.79 -6.56
N ALA A 58 -2.44 -2.25 -7.69
CA ALA A 58 -2.45 -3.67 -8.10
C ALA A 58 -1.06 -4.36 -8.08
N PRO A 59 0.02 -3.76 -8.61
CA PRO A 59 1.33 -4.41 -8.60
C PRO A 59 2.07 -4.31 -7.25
N LEU A 60 1.56 -3.56 -6.26
CA LEU A 60 2.26 -3.42 -4.98
C LEU A 60 1.92 -4.59 -4.04
N PRO A 61 2.92 -5.39 -3.61
CA PRO A 61 2.73 -6.42 -2.59
C PRO A 61 2.69 -5.80 -1.20
N LEU A 62 1.72 -4.93 -0.94
CA LEU A 62 1.53 -4.34 0.39
C LEU A 62 0.47 -5.13 1.15
N CYS A 63 0.88 -5.72 2.27
CA CYS A 63 -0.06 -6.23 3.26
C CYS A 63 -0.70 -5.05 4.05
N SER A 64 -1.69 -5.35 4.89
CA SER A 64 -2.39 -4.39 5.76
C SER A 64 -1.44 -3.44 6.51
N CYS A 65 -0.26 -3.94 6.89
CA CYS A 65 0.77 -3.17 7.60
C CYS A 65 1.38 -2.06 6.74
N GLY A 66 1.49 -2.26 5.43
CA GLY A 66 2.10 -1.31 4.49
C GLY A 66 1.09 -0.44 3.72
N VAL A 67 -0.10 -0.98 3.44
CA VAL A 67 -1.10 -0.29 2.60
C VAL A 67 -1.72 0.91 3.31
N ILE A 68 -1.90 0.85 4.64
CA ILE A 68 -2.47 1.94 5.44
C ILE A 68 -1.58 3.19 5.41
N PRO A 69 -0.28 3.14 5.77
CA PRO A 69 0.57 4.33 5.70
C PRO A 69 0.79 4.82 4.26
N ALA A 70 0.84 3.92 3.27
CA ALA A 70 0.92 4.31 1.87
C ALA A 70 -0.32 5.13 1.44
N ALA A 71 -1.53 4.65 1.77
CA ALA A 71 -2.78 5.35 1.48
C ALA A 71 -2.88 6.68 2.24
N LEU A 72 -2.43 6.72 3.50
CA LEU A 72 -2.41 7.94 4.29
C LEU A 72 -1.45 8.98 3.68
N GLY A 73 -0.30 8.53 3.18
CA GLY A 73 0.62 9.35 2.42
C GLY A 73 0.00 9.88 1.12
N LEU A 74 -0.74 9.03 0.38
CA LEU A 74 -1.43 9.40 -0.85
C LEU A 74 -2.45 10.52 -0.60
N ARG A 75 -3.21 10.38 0.50
CA ARG A 75 -4.19 11.37 0.96
C ARG A 75 -3.53 12.69 1.35
N ARG A 76 -2.40 12.65 2.07
CA ARG A 76 -1.61 13.86 2.42
C ARG A 76 -1.01 14.56 1.20
N SER A 77 -0.77 13.82 0.12
CA SER A 77 -0.28 14.36 -1.15
C SER A 77 -1.38 14.94 -2.04
N GLY A 78 -2.62 15.05 -1.56
CA GLY A 78 -3.73 15.70 -2.28
C GLY A 78 -4.63 14.77 -3.08
N ALA A 79 -4.49 13.45 -2.95
CA ALA A 79 -5.40 12.52 -3.61
C ALA A 79 -6.82 12.59 -3.02
N SER A 80 -7.82 12.49 -3.90
CA SER A 80 -9.24 12.47 -3.52
C SER A 80 -9.58 11.27 -2.63
N LYS A 81 -10.66 11.39 -1.84
CA LYS A 81 -11.16 10.30 -0.98
C LYS A 81 -11.37 9.02 -1.79
N ALA A 82 -12.00 9.13 -2.96
CA ALA A 82 -12.32 8.00 -3.83
C ALA A 82 -11.07 7.26 -4.34
N ALA A 83 -10.04 8.00 -4.75
CA ALA A 83 -8.77 7.43 -5.19
C ALA A 83 -8.02 6.74 -4.04
N THR A 84 -8.04 7.33 -2.84
CA THR A 84 -7.41 6.74 -1.65
C THR A 84 -8.08 5.43 -1.24
N THR A 85 -9.42 5.40 -1.22
CA THR A 85 -10.16 4.18 -0.88
C THR A 85 -10.01 3.11 -1.95
N SER A 86 -9.97 3.49 -3.22
CA SER A 86 -9.77 2.52 -4.31
C SER A 86 -8.37 1.92 -4.31
N PHE A 87 -7.34 2.69 -3.97
CA PHE A 87 -6.00 2.16 -3.75
C PHE A 87 -5.98 1.17 -2.57
N LEU A 88 -6.61 1.53 -1.45
CA LEU A 88 -6.73 0.66 -0.26
C LEU A 88 -7.41 -0.67 -0.55
N ILE A 89 -8.42 -0.67 -1.42
CA ILE A 89 -9.21 -1.86 -1.78
C ILE A 89 -8.48 -2.70 -2.84
N SER A 90 -7.95 -2.07 -3.89
CA SER A 90 -7.30 -2.78 -5.00
C SER A 90 -5.97 -3.43 -4.61
N THR A 91 -5.19 -2.81 -3.73
CA THR A 91 -3.87 -3.34 -3.36
C THR A 91 -3.92 -4.75 -2.75
N PRO A 92 -4.81 -5.07 -1.79
CA PRO A 92 -4.97 -6.43 -1.27
C PRO A 92 -5.75 -7.37 -2.22
N GLU A 93 -6.70 -6.87 -3.01
CA GLU A 93 -7.50 -7.74 -3.90
C GLU A 93 -6.74 -8.18 -5.17
N THR A 94 -5.89 -7.31 -5.73
CA THR A 94 -5.12 -7.59 -6.97
C THR A 94 -3.63 -7.78 -6.74
N GLY A 95 -3.20 -7.81 -5.47
CA GLY A 95 -1.80 -7.98 -5.13
C GLY A 95 -1.20 -9.21 -5.79
N VAL A 96 0.02 -9.06 -6.29
CA VAL A 96 0.80 -10.12 -6.96
C VAL A 96 0.92 -11.39 -6.11
N ASP A 97 0.77 -11.25 -4.80
CA ASP A 97 0.76 -12.33 -3.80
C ASP A 97 -0.47 -13.26 -3.95
N SER A 98 -1.67 -12.71 -4.16
CA SER A 98 -2.89 -13.51 -4.42
C SER A 98 -2.83 -14.21 -5.77
N VAL A 99 -2.26 -13.57 -6.79
CA VAL A 99 -2.06 -14.18 -8.12
C VAL A 99 -1.00 -15.28 -8.06
N ALA A 100 0.10 -15.05 -7.33
CA ALA A 100 1.16 -16.04 -7.13
C ALA A 100 0.67 -17.25 -6.33
N VAL A 101 -0.12 -17.05 -5.27
CA VAL A 101 -0.75 -18.15 -4.49
C VAL A 101 -1.79 -18.89 -5.32
N SER A 102 -2.55 -18.22 -6.18
CA SER A 102 -3.52 -18.89 -7.06
C SER A 102 -2.87 -19.74 -8.14
N TYR A 103 -1.59 -19.50 -8.46
CA TYR A 103 -0.82 -20.24 -9.46
C TYR A 103 0.22 -21.20 -8.84
N ALA A 104 0.31 -21.29 -7.51
CA ALA A 104 1.17 -22.21 -6.76
C ALA A 104 0.37 -23.40 -6.22
#